data_AF-A0A327JXB2-F1
#
_entry.id   AF-A0A327JXB2-F1
#
_cell.length_a   1.000
_cell.length_b   1.000
_cell.length_c   1.000
_cell.angle_alpha   90.00
_cell.angle_beta   90.00
_cell.angle_gamma   90.00
#
_symmetry.space_group_name_H-M   'P 1'
#
loop_
_entity.id
_entity.type
_entity.pdbx_description
1 polymer ?
#
loop_
_entity_poly.entity_id
_entity_poly.type
_entity_poly.pdbx_seq_one_letter_code
_entity_poly.pdbx_strand_id
1 'polypeptide(L)'
;MSTGPGSGLPKMRGVLWLFFGIDGRISREPYWLGILLLNMVMLILLGTAMRYPETQATVGVILPFAVIPMIWAEIALMAKRAHDYGLTGFVALLAFVPFVNILTAIFLGVVPGEKGPNAYGKRANLPD
;
A
#
# COMPACT_ATOMS: atom_id res chain seq x y z
N MET A 1 -33.03 -21.90 17.74
CA MET A 1 -32.02 -22.67 18.50
C MET A 1 -30.66 -22.29 17.92
N SER A 2 -29.74 -21.88 18.80
CA SER A 2 -28.34 -21.43 18.57
C SER A 2 -28.11 -20.05 17.92
N THR A 3 -27.85 -19.11 18.83
CA THR A 3 -27.16 -17.83 18.67
C THR A 3 -25.67 -18.05 18.39
N GLY A 4 -25.11 -17.31 17.43
CA GLY A 4 -23.69 -17.00 17.40
C GLY A 4 -23.51 -15.48 17.25
N PRO A 5 -22.87 -14.78 18.19
CA PRO A 5 -22.49 -13.39 17.95
C PRO A 5 -21.36 -13.42 16.93
N GLY A 6 -21.67 -13.15 15.67
CA GLY A 6 -20.66 -12.86 14.67
C GLY A 6 -19.89 -11.65 15.19
N SER A 7 -18.70 -11.90 15.72
CA SER A 7 -17.80 -10.90 16.26
C SER A 7 -17.52 -9.87 15.17
N GLY A 8 -18.24 -8.75 15.24
CA GLY A 8 -18.00 -7.57 14.43
C GLY A 8 -16.66 -6.99 14.82
N LEU A 9 -15.58 -7.57 14.30
CA LEU A 9 -14.28 -6.91 14.23
C LEU A 9 -14.56 -5.49 13.70
N PRO A 10 -14.11 -4.44 14.41
CA PRO A 10 -14.37 -3.08 13.99
C PRO A 10 -13.80 -2.95 12.57
N LYS A 11 -14.68 -2.75 11.58
CA LYS A 11 -14.28 -2.45 10.21
C LYS A 11 -13.21 -1.37 10.28
N MET A 12 -11.95 -1.70 10.02
CA MET A 12 -10.93 -0.68 9.80
C MET A 12 -11.52 0.30 8.80
N ARG A 13 -11.51 1.59 9.13
CA ARG A 13 -11.97 2.64 8.21
C ARG A 13 -11.24 2.39 6.89
N GLY A 14 -11.94 2.33 5.75
CA GLY A 14 -11.39 1.76 4.50
C GLY A 14 -10.02 2.30 4.07
N VAL A 15 -9.70 3.55 4.43
CA VAL A 15 -8.39 4.18 4.24
C VAL A 15 -7.28 3.51 5.08
N LEU A 16 -7.55 3.22 6.36
CA LEU A 16 -6.60 2.53 7.23
C LEU A 16 -6.31 1.12 6.71
N TRP A 17 -7.32 0.41 6.22
CA TRP A 17 -7.11 -0.90 5.58
C TRP A 17 -6.29 -0.77 4.29
N LEU A 18 -6.56 0.26 3.48
CA LEU A 18 -5.82 0.49 2.23
C LEU A 18 -4.32 0.69 2.47
N PHE A 19 -3.93 1.43 3.51
CA PHE A 19 -2.52 1.73 3.76
C PHE A 19 -1.85 0.84 4.81
N PHE A 20 -2.59 0.17 5.70
CA PHE A 20 -1.98 -0.58 6.79
C PHE A 20 -2.38 -2.07 6.86
N GLY A 21 -3.44 -2.48 6.16
CA GLY A 21 -3.82 -3.89 6.06
C GLY A 21 -3.11 -4.61 4.91
N ILE A 22 -2.80 -5.89 5.06
CA ILE A 22 -2.19 -6.72 4.01
C ILE A 22 -3.19 -7.70 3.36
N ASP A 23 -4.34 -7.89 3.99
CA ASP A 23 -5.38 -8.83 3.55
C ASP A 23 -6.27 -8.25 2.45
N GLY A 24 -6.86 -9.16 1.68
CA GLY A 24 -7.69 -8.84 0.53
C GLY A 24 -6.87 -8.44 -0.70
N ARG A 25 -7.57 -7.86 -1.68
CA ARG A 25 -6.99 -7.48 -2.97
C ARG A 25 -7.50 -6.13 -3.44
N ILE A 26 -6.67 -5.38 -4.17
CA ILE A 26 -7.01 -4.05 -4.67
C ILE A 26 -6.90 -3.97 -6.20
N SER A 27 -7.80 -3.19 -6.79
CA SER A 27 -7.76 -2.85 -8.21
C SER A 27 -6.67 -1.82 -8.53
N ARG A 28 -6.43 -1.58 -9.82
CA ARG A 28 -5.40 -0.66 -10.32
C ARG A 28 -5.57 0.79 -9.85
N GLU A 29 -6.81 1.28 -9.70
CA GLU A 29 -7.08 2.68 -9.33
C GLU A 29 -6.56 3.03 -7.93
N PRO A 30 -7.01 2.38 -6.84
CA PRO A 30 -6.51 2.66 -5.50
C PRO A 30 -5.03 2.33 -5.35
N TYR A 31 -4.51 1.38 -6.13
CA TYR A 31 -3.07 1.10 -6.19
C TYR A 31 -2.29 2.32 -6.68
N TRP A 32 -2.61 2.84 -7.88
CA TRP A 32 -1.92 4.00 -8.45
C TRP A 32 -2.14 5.28 -7.62
N LEU A 33 -3.36 5.51 -7.14
CA LEU A 33 -3.64 6.67 -6.28
C LEU A 33 -2.88 6.60 -4.95
N GLY A 34 -2.76 5.40 -4.36
CA GLY A 34 -1.97 5.18 -3.16
C GLY A 34 -0.48 5.44 -3.39
N ILE A 35 0.11 4.85 -4.43
CA ILE A 35 1.52 5.06 -4.80
C ILE A 35 1.78 6.53 -5.12
N LEU A 36 0.90 7.20 -5.87
CA LEU A 36 1.01 8.62 -6.18
C LEU A 36 1.00 9.47 -4.90
N LEU A 37 0.06 9.21 -3.97
CA LEU A 37 -0.01 9.93 -2.71
C LEU A 37 1.28 9.79 -1.90
N LEU A 38 1.80 8.56 -1.75
CA LEU A 38 3.04 8.31 -1.02
C LEU A 38 4.22 9.07 -1.67
N ASN A 39 4.33 9.04 -2.99
CA ASN A 39 5.37 9.78 -3.71
C ASN A 39 5.22 11.30 -3.56
N MET A 40 4.01 11.84 -3.61
CA MET A 40 3.76 13.27 -3.40
C MET A 40 4.18 13.73 -2.00
N VAL A 41 3.84 12.95 -0.97
CA VAL A 41 4.26 13.26 0.41
C VAL A 41 5.79 13.26 0.53
N MET A 42 6.47 12.27 -0.06
CA MET A 42 7.93 12.19 -0.05
C MET A 42 8.57 13.38 -0.78
N LEU A 43 8.06 13.73 -1.97
CA LEU A 43 8.55 14.86 -2.76
C LEU A 43 8.39 16.19 -2.03
N ILE A 44 7.29 16.39 -1.31
CA ILE A 44 7.06 17.60 -0.51
C ILE A 44 8.07 17.67 0.65
N LEU A 45 8.28 16.56 1.37
CA LEU A 45 9.25 16.52 2.48
C LEU A 45 10.67 16.82 2.02
N LEU A 46 11.13 16.15 0.97
CA LEU A 46 12.47 16.35 0.41
C LEU A 46 12.61 17.74 -0.23
N GLY A 47 11.61 18.17 -1.00
CA GLY A 47 11.58 19.48 -1.64
C GLY A 47 11.64 20.63 -0.63
N THR A 48 10.99 20.48 0.52
CA THR A 48 11.04 21.47 1.61
C THR A 48 12.46 21.57 2.18
N ALA A 49 13.10 20.45 2.50
CA ALA A 49 14.48 20.42 3.03
C ALA A 49 15.51 20.99 2.04
N MET A 50 15.30 20.77 0.74
CA MET A 50 16.17 21.31 -0.31
C MET A 50 15.93 22.80 -0.54
N ARG A 51 14.69 23.26 -0.44
CA ARG A 51 14.33 24.66 -0.72
C ARG A 51 14.67 25.60 0.44
N TYR A 52 14.54 25.11 1.67
CA TYR A 52 14.67 25.87 2.91
C TYR A 52 15.74 25.23 3.81
N PRO A 53 17.02 25.64 3.69
CA PRO A 53 18.13 25.06 4.46
C PRO A 53 17.91 25.08 5.98
N GLU A 54 17.22 26.08 6.50
CA GLU A 54 16.86 26.21 7.91
C GLU A 54 15.93 25.09 8.41
N THR A 55 15.20 24.42 7.51
CA THR A 55 14.31 23.31 7.85
C THR A 55 15.02 21.95 7.85
N GLN A 56 16.27 21.86 7.39
CA GLN A 56 16.97 20.58 7.22
C GLN A 56 17.10 19.78 8.51
N ALA A 57 17.40 20.44 9.64
CA ALA A 57 17.48 19.77 10.94
C ALA A 57 16.12 19.17 11.34
N THR A 58 15.05 19.94 11.18
CA THR A 58 13.67 19.49 11.49
C THR A 58 13.24 18.36 10.57
N VAL A 59 13.46 18.47 9.25
CA VAL A 59 13.15 17.40 8.30
C VAL A 59 13.98 16.16 8.59
N GLY A 60 15.27 16.30 8.92
CA GLY A 60 16.13 15.17 9.29
C GLY A 60 15.61 14.39 10.50
N VAL A 61 15.00 15.07 11.48
CA VAL A 61 14.34 14.42 12.63
C VAL A 61 13.02 13.76 12.23
N ILE A 62 12.20 14.39 11.40
CA ILE A 62 10.87 13.89 11.01
C ILE A 62 10.95 12.74 9.99
N LEU A 63 11.94 12.78 9.10
CA LEU A 63 12.01 11.90 7.92
C LEU A 63 11.95 10.41 8.27
N PRO A 64 12.69 9.88 9.27
CA PRO A 64 12.59 8.46 9.63
C PRO A 64 11.18 8.05 10.08
N PHE A 65 10.49 8.90 10.84
CA PHE A 65 9.13 8.65 11.32
C PHE A 65 8.08 8.72 10.21
N ALA A 66 8.36 9.45 9.13
CA ALA A 66 7.52 9.46 7.93
C ALA A 66 7.81 8.27 7.01
N VAL A 67 9.08 7.96 6.79
CA VAL A 67 9.52 6.93 5.82
C VAL A 67 9.10 5.54 6.25
N ILE A 68 9.21 5.18 7.53
CA ILE A 68 8.85 3.84 8.01
C ILE A 68 7.38 3.47 7.70
N PRO A 69 6.36 4.26 8.09
CA PRO A 69 4.97 3.96 7.75
C PRO A 69 4.69 4.06 6.26
N MET A 70 5.44 4.89 5.51
CA MET A 70 5.30 4.96 4.04
C MET A 70 5.80 3.71 3.35
N ILE A 71 6.94 3.15 3.77
CA ILE A 71 7.44 1.85 3.28
C ILE A 71 6.43 0.75 3.58
N TRP A 72 5.88 0.74 4.80
CA TRP A 72 4.81 -0.21 5.14
C TRP A 72 3.60 -0.06 4.23
N ALA A 73 3.17 1.18 3.98
CA ALA A 73 2.03 1.46 3.11
C ALA A 73 2.28 1.02 1.66
N GLU A 74 3.48 1.25 1.14
CA GLU A 74 3.89 0.77 -0.19
C GLU A 74 3.84 -0.76 -0.28
N ILE A 75 4.39 -1.45 0.72
CA ILE A 75 4.34 -2.91 0.82
C ILE A 75 2.89 -3.41 0.87
N ALA A 76 2.04 -2.78 1.70
CA ALA A 76 0.64 -3.14 1.84
C ALA A 76 -0.14 -2.97 0.52
N LEU A 77 0.14 -1.90 -0.24
CA LEU A 77 -0.46 -1.67 -1.56
C LEU A 77 0.02 -2.72 -2.58
N MET A 78 1.34 -2.97 -2.64
CA MET A 78 1.92 -3.94 -3.57
C MET A 78 1.48 -5.37 -3.26
N ALA A 79 1.38 -5.75 -1.98
CA ALA A 79 0.93 -7.08 -1.55
C ALA A 79 -0.52 -7.32 -1.99
N LYS A 80 -1.43 -6.38 -1.67
CA LYS A 80 -2.84 -6.48 -2.12
C LYS A 80 -2.99 -6.42 -3.63
N ARG A 81 -2.08 -5.75 -4.35
CA ARG A 81 -2.09 -5.76 -5.81
C ARG A 81 -1.59 -7.09 -6.36
N ALA A 82 -0.57 -7.70 -5.75
CA ALA A 82 -0.09 -9.04 -6.07
C ALA A 82 -1.20 -10.10 -5.84
N HIS A 83 -1.94 -9.97 -4.74
CA HIS A 83 -3.11 -10.80 -4.42
C HIS A 83 -4.21 -10.73 -5.49
N ASP A 84 -4.37 -9.60 -6.20
CA ASP A 84 -5.33 -9.48 -7.30
C ASP A 84 -4.94 -10.36 -8.51
N TYR A 85 -3.69 -10.81 -8.60
CA TYR A 85 -3.22 -11.79 -9.60
C TYR A 85 -3.16 -13.23 -9.08
N GLY A 86 -3.58 -13.48 -7.84
CA GLY A 86 -3.38 -14.78 -7.19
C GLY A 86 -1.92 -15.06 -6.80
N LEU A 87 -1.04 -14.05 -6.87
CA LEU A 87 0.34 -14.15 -6.38
C LEU A 87 0.40 -13.92 -4.87
N THR A 88 1.44 -14.43 -4.23
CA THR A 88 1.68 -14.20 -2.81
C THR A 88 2.11 -12.76 -2.52
N GLY A 89 1.72 -12.22 -1.36
CA GLY A 89 2.13 -10.89 -0.92
C GLY A 89 3.65 -10.68 -0.80
N PHE A 90 4.44 -11.76 -0.81
CA PHE A 90 5.91 -11.69 -0.82
C PHE A 90 6.50 -10.96 -2.03
N VAL A 91 5.76 -10.87 -3.14
CA VAL A 91 6.14 -10.03 -4.29
C VAL A 91 6.37 -8.57 -3.87
N ALA A 92 5.70 -8.09 -2.83
CA ALA A 92 5.89 -6.75 -2.29
C ALA A 92 7.29 -6.52 -1.69
N LEU A 93 8.01 -7.57 -1.28
CA LEU A 93 9.39 -7.43 -0.78
C LEU A 93 10.38 -6.98 -1.87
N LEU A 94 10.01 -7.11 -3.15
CA LEU A 94 10.78 -6.53 -4.24
C LEU A 94 10.87 -4.99 -4.17
N ALA A 95 10.01 -4.35 -3.35
CA ALA A 95 10.08 -2.92 -3.07
C ALA A 95 11.42 -2.48 -2.46
N PHE A 96 12.13 -3.38 -1.77
CA PHE A 96 13.42 -3.06 -1.14
C PHE A 96 14.60 -2.99 -2.11
N VAL A 97 14.42 -3.39 -3.37
CA VAL A 97 15.46 -3.36 -4.39
C VAL A 97 15.15 -2.22 -5.36
N PRO A 98 15.90 -1.09 -5.37
CA PRO A 98 15.44 0.16 -6.00
C PRO A 98 14.96 0.04 -7.46
N PHE A 99 15.76 -0.56 -8.33
CA PHE A 99 15.40 -0.72 -9.75
C PHE A 99 14.30 -1.77 -9.95
N VAL A 100 14.31 -2.83 -9.15
CA VAL A 100 13.31 -3.91 -9.23
C VAL A 100 11.98 -3.43 -8.67
N ASN A 101 11.97 -2.54 -7.68
CA ASN A 101 10.78 -1.92 -7.14
C ASN A 101 10.01 -1.20 -8.25
N ILE A 102 10.66 -0.28 -8.96
CA ILE A 102 10.01 0.50 -10.03
C ILE A 102 9.42 -0.43 -11.10
N LEU A 103 10.17 -1.44 -11.54
CA LEU A 103 9.70 -2.41 -12.53
C LEU A 103 8.51 -3.24 -12.00
N THR A 104 8.59 -3.68 -10.74
CA THR A 104 7.51 -4.45 -10.09
C THR A 104 6.27 -3.59 -9.91
N ALA A 105 6.41 -2.34 -9.50
CA ALA A 105 5.30 -1.42 -9.29
C ALA A 105 4.57 -1.13 -10.61
N ILE A 106 5.31 -0.87 -11.68
CA ILE A 106 4.74 -0.69 -13.02
C ILE A 106 4.05 -1.97 -13.48
N PHE A 107 4.72 -3.13 -13.36
CA PHE A 107 4.15 -4.41 -13.75
C PHE A 107 2.83 -4.69 -13.01
N LEU A 108 2.83 -4.57 -11.68
CA LEU A 108 1.64 -4.75 -10.85
C LEU A 108 0.55 -3.72 -11.16
N GLY A 109 0.91 -2.50 -11.56
CA GLY A 109 -0.04 -1.43 -11.87
C GLY A 109 -0.67 -1.50 -13.27
N VAL A 110 -0.05 -2.20 -14.22
CA VAL A 110 -0.50 -2.25 -15.63
C VAL A 110 -1.24 -3.54 -15.96
N VAL A 111 -0.79 -4.69 -15.42
CA VAL A 111 -1.41 -5.97 -15.78
C VAL A 111 -2.87 -6.03 -15.23
N PRO A 112 -3.83 -6.60 -15.96
CA PRO A 112 -5.17 -6.81 -15.44
C PRO A 112 -5.16 -7.94 -14.41
N GLY A 113 -5.85 -7.75 -13.28
CA GLY A 113 -6.00 -8.80 -12.27
C GLY A 113 -6.98 -9.90 -12.67
N GLU A 114 -7.10 -10.91 -11.82
CA GLU A 114 -7.99 -12.06 -12.02
C GLU A 114 -9.47 -11.65 -12.03
N LYS A 115 -10.21 -12.20 -12.99
CA LYS A 115 -11.67 -12.03 -13.07
C LYS A 115 -12.34 -13.01 -12.13
N GLY A 116 -13.15 -12.48 -11.21
CA GLY A 116 -13.91 -13.29 -10.26
C GLY A 116 -13.18 -13.55 -8.93
N PRO A 117 -13.75 -14.39 -8.04
CA PRO A 117 -13.19 -14.70 -6.73
C PRO A 117 -11.86 -15.44 -6.82
N ASN A 118 -10.93 -15.12 -5.91
CA ASN A 118 -9.68 -15.87 -5.74
C ASN A 118 -9.38 -16.13 -4.25
N ALA A 119 -8.22 -16.71 -3.95
CA ALA A 119 -7.82 -17.08 -2.59
C ALA A 119 -7.69 -15.87 -1.63
N TYR A 120 -7.59 -14.67 -2.18
CA TYR A 120 -7.43 -13.40 -1.46
C TYR A 120 -8.65 -12.49 -1.62
N GLY A 121 -9.79 -13.08 -1.93
CA GLY A 121 -11.08 -12.42 -1.78
C GLY A 121 -12.05 -12.59 -2.92
N LYS A 122 -13.31 -12.28 -2.60
CA LYS A 122 -14.42 -12.41 -3.54
C LYS A 122 -14.43 -11.33 -4.61
N ARG A 123 -13.97 -10.12 -4.27
CA ARG A 123 -13.95 -8.92 -5.13
C ARG A 123 -12.81 -8.00 -4.70
N ALA A 124 -12.28 -7.22 -5.64
CA ALA A 124 -11.30 -6.20 -5.33
C ALA A 124 -11.89 -5.03 -4.53
N ASN A 125 -11.01 -4.34 -3.78
CA ASN A 125 -11.29 -3.15 -2.97
C ASN A 125 -12.16 -3.40 -1.73
N LEU A 126 -12.11 -4.61 -1.16
CA LEU A 126 -12.80 -4.95 0.07
C LEU A 126 -11.86 -5.74 0.99
N PRO A 127 -11.89 -5.51 2.31
CA PRO A 127 -11.30 -6.44 3.27
C PRO A 127 -12.02 -7.81 3.17
N ASP A 128 -11.26 -8.89 3.33
CA ASP A 128 -11.80 -10.26 3.40
C ASP A 128 -12.43 -10.60 4.75
#